data_AF-A0A6V8DLX7-F1
#
_entry.id   AF-A0A6V8DLX7-F1
#
_cell.length_a   1.000
_cell.length_b   1.000
_cell.length_c   1.000
_cell.angle_alpha   90.00
_cell.angle_beta   90.00
_cell.angle_gamma   90.00
#
_symmetry.space_group_name_H-M   'P 1'
#
loop_
_entity.id
_entity.type
_entity.pdbx_description
1 polymer ?
#
loop_
_entity_poly.entity_id
_entity_poly.type
_entity_poly.pdbx_seq_one_letter_code
_entity_poly.pdbx_strand_id
1 'polypeptide(L)'
;MAGPVWRNVYRLTEDQMSKLDEAEDNMEMMRIGTAEKILIGLLENDSECVPVLNVMAHLQGRYLSDFEKAIEFYDRVLSIEPDNAWARDERRRYSRYSNYD
;
A
#
# COMPACT_ATOMS: atom_id res chain seq x y z
N MET A 1 7.97 8.97 25.54
CA MET A 1 6.54 8.69 25.31
C MET A 1 6.49 7.75 24.12
N ALA A 2 5.99 6.52 24.29
CA ALA A 2 5.73 5.65 23.15
C ALA A 2 4.53 6.24 22.39
N GLY A 3 4.64 6.44 21.08
CA GLY A 3 3.53 6.87 20.24
C GLY A 3 2.38 5.85 20.28
N PRO A 4 1.29 6.10 19.56
CA PRO A 4 0.19 5.16 19.44
C PRO A 4 0.75 3.79 19.00
N VAL A 5 0.54 2.76 19.83
CA VAL A 5 0.87 1.38 19.45
C VAL A 5 -0.05 1.04 18.29
N TRP A 6 0.53 0.75 17.13
CA TRP A 6 -0.23 0.25 15.99
C TRP A 6 -1.01 -0.99 16.43
N ARG A 7 -2.33 -0.94 16.27
CA ARG A 7 -3.18 -2.11 16.55
C ARG A 7 -3.35 -2.88 15.25
N ASN A 8 -2.99 -4.16 15.28
CA ASN A 8 -3.24 -5.10 14.20
C ASN A 8 -4.75 -5.41 14.08
N VAL A 9 -5.53 -4.45 13.59
CA VAL A 9 -6.98 -4.60 13.38
C VAL A 9 -7.30 -5.55 12.23
N TYR A 10 -6.33 -5.76 11.33
CA TYR A 10 -6.43 -6.64 10.16
C TYR A 10 -6.04 -8.10 10.44
N ARG A 11 -5.66 -8.43 11.68
CA ARG A 11 -5.29 -9.78 12.12
C ARG A 11 -4.19 -10.43 11.27
N LEU A 12 -3.25 -9.62 10.79
CA LEU A 12 -2.05 -10.12 10.10
C LEU A 12 -1.28 -11.09 11.01
N THR A 13 -0.76 -12.17 10.44
CA THR A 13 0.18 -13.03 11.16
C THR A 13 1.49 -12.30 11.41
N GLU A 14 2.30 -12.80 12.35
CA GLU A 14 3.65 -12.25 12.61
C GLU A 14 4.51 -12.24 11.35
N ASP A 15 4.42 -13.29 10.53
CA ASP A 15 5.12 -13.37 9.24
C ASP A 15 4.62 -12.31 8.23
N GLN A 16 3.30 -12.10 8.14
CA GLN A 16 2.74 -11.06 7.27
C GLN A 16 3.16 -9.66 7.70
N MET A 17 3.15 -9.37 9.00
CA MET A 17 3.62 -8.08 9.52
C MET A 17 5.10 -7.87 9.23
N SER A 18 5.95 -8.86 9.54
CA SER A 18 7.39 -8.78 9.29
C SER A 18 7.71 -8.57 7.81
N LYS A 19 6.97 -9.23 6.91
CA LYS A 19 7.14 -9.04 5.46
C LYS A 19 6.66 -7.68 4.98
N LEU A 20 5.58 -7.16 5.54
CA LEU A 20 5.07 -5.84 5.19
C LEU A 20 6.08 -4.76 5.61
N ASP A 21 6.61 -4.85 6.84
CA ASP A 21 7.68 -3.98 7.33
C ASP A 21 8.93 -4.10 6.44
N GLU A 22 9.34 -5.32 6.07
CA GLU A 22 10.47 -5.56 5.15
C GLU A 22 10.22 -4.92 3.77
N ALA A 23 8.99 -4.94 3.26
CA ALA A 23 8.65 -4.32 1.99
C ALA A 23 8.80 -2.79 2.07
N GLU A 24 8.29 -2.16 3.14
CA GLU A 24 8.42 -0.72 3.37
C GLU A 24 9.89 -0.30 3.53
N ASP A 25 10.69 -1.04 4.30
CA ASP A 25 12.14 -0.82 4.43
C ASP A 25 12.85 -0.91 3.06
N ASN A 26 12.49 -1.90 2.24
CA ASN A 26 13.05 -2.01 0.89
C ASN A 26 12.62 -0.85 -0.01
N MET A 27 11.41 -0.30 0.14
CA MET A 27 10.99 0.91 -0.57
C MET A 27 11.85 2.10 -0.17
N GLU A 28 12.08 2.33 1.13
CA GLU A 28 12.95 3.39 1.64
C GLU A 28 14.40 3.24 1.16
N MET A 29 14.91 2.00 1.06
CA MET A 29 16.23 1.69 0.52
C MET A 29 16.30 1.71 -1.02
N MET A 30 15.24 2.13 -1.72
CA MET A 30 15.13 2.15 -3.18
C MET A 30 15.29 0.77 -3.85
N ARG A 31 15.06 -0.31 -3.11
CA ARG A 31 15.03 -1.69 -3.59
C ARG A 31 13.62 -2.07 -4.07
N ILE A 32 13.09 -1.28 -5.01
CA ILE A 32 11.67 -1.32 -5.39
C ILE A 32 11.24 -2.70 -5.92
N GLY A 33 12.06 -3.36 -6.74
CA GLY A 33 11.73 -4.69 -7.25
C GLY A 33 11.69 -5.79 -6.16
N THR A 34 12.40 -5.60 -5.04
CA THR A 34 12.30 -6.53 -3.90
C THR A 34 11.03 -6.26 -3.12
N ALA A 35 10.75 -4.99 -2.82
CA ALA A 35 9.51 -4.59 -2.15
C ALA A 35 8.27 -5.07 -2.91
N GLU A 36 8.21 -4.82 -4.22
CA GLU A 36 7.07 -5.23 -5.06
C GLU A 36 6.87 -6.76 -5.03
N LYS A 37 7.95 -7.55 -5.09
CA LYS A 37 7.86 -9.02 -4.98
C LYS A 37 7.29 -9.48 -3.65
N ILE A 38 7.70 -8.85 -2.55
CA ILE A 38 7.17 -9.19 -1.22
C ILE A 38 5.68 -8.87 -1.15
N LEU A 39 5.27 -7.69 -1.61
CA LEU A 39 3.87 -7.26 -1.61
C LEU A 39 3.00 -8.15 -2.51
N ILE A 40 3.48 -8.57 -3.69
CA ILE A 40 2.79 -9.54 -4.54
C ILE A 40 2.59 -10.85 -3.79
N GLY A 41 3.64 -11.40 -3.16
CA GLY A 41 3.54 -12.65 -2.40
C GLY A 41 2.57 -12.57 -1.20
N LEU A 42 2.44 -11.39 -0.58
CA LEU A 42 1.43 -11.16 0.44
C LEU A 42 0.01 -11.17 -0.15
N LEU A 43 -0.19 -10.52 -1.31
CA LEU A 43 -1.49 -10.48 -2.01
C LEU A 43 -1.91 -11.83 -2.63
N GLU A 44 -0.96 -12.73 -2.91
CA GLU A 44 -1.28 -14.09 -3.35
C GLU A 44 -1.98 -14.90 -2.25
N ASN A 45 -1.67 -14.63 -0.98
CA ASN A 45 -2.30 -15.29 0.17
C ASN A 45 -3.63 -14.64 0.57
N ASP A 46 -3.69 -13.31 0.48
CA ASP A 46 -4.89 -12.52 0.74
C ASP A 46 -4.95 -11.30 -0.19
N SER A 47 -5.72 -11.44 -1.27
CA SER A 47 -5.82 -10.43 -2.32
C SER A 47 -6.60 -9.18 -1.90
N GLU A 48 -7.31 -9.23 -0.76
CA GLU A 48 -8.10 -8.13 -0.21
C GLU A 48 -7.45 -7.53 1.05
N CYS A 49 -6.19 -7.89 1.32
CA CYS A 49 -5.46 -7.39 2.47
C CYS A 49 -5.21 -5.88 2.38
N VAL A 50 -6.05 -5.08 3.05
CA VAL A 50 -6.05 -3.61 2.98
C VAL A 50 -4.69 -2.97 3.29
N PRO A 51 -3.93 -3.38 4.32
CA PRO A 51 -2.59 -2.85 4.57
C PRO A 51 -1.65 -3.04 3.36
N VAL A 52 -1.64 -4.25 2.80
CA VAL A 52 -0.75 -4.60 1.68
C VAL A 52 -1.17 -3.85 0.41
N LEU A 53 -2.48 -3.72 0.17
CA LEU A 53 -3.00 -2.93 -0.95
C LEU A 53 -2.62 -1.44 -0.83
N ASN A 54 -2.69 -0.85 0.36
CA ASN A 54 -2.25 0.53 0.59
C ASN A 54 -0.75 0.71 0.34
N VAL A 55 0.09 -0.20 0.85
CA VAL A 55 1.55 -0.13 0.62
C VAL A 55 1.89 -0.34 -0.85
N MET A 56 1.21 -1.27 -1.53
CA MET A 56 1.36 -1.46 -2.99
C MET A 56 0.96 -0.20 -3.77
N ALA A 57 -0.18 0.41 -3.44
CA ALA A 57 -0.60 1.67 -4.06
C ALA A 57 0.42 2.79 -3.84
N HIS A 58 0.97 2.88 -2.63
CA HIS A 58 2.03 3.83 -2.30
C HIS A 58 3.30 3.58 -3.11
N LEU A 59 3.74 2.32 -3.25
CA LEU A 59 4.87 1.94 -4.09
C LEU A 59 4.69 2.40 -5.53
N GLN A 60 3.55 2.07 -6.15
CA GLN A 60 3.26 2.43 -7.55
C GLN A 60 3.27 3.96 -7.74
N GLY A 61 2.55 4.69 -6.89
CA GLY A 61 2.38 6.14 -7.07
C GLY A 61 3.61 6.95 -6.68
N ARG A 62 4.23 6.65 -5.54
CA ARG A 62 5.33 7.45 -5.00
C ARG A 62 6.69 7.09 -5.59
N TYR A 63 6.95 5.80 -5.81
CA TYR A 63 8.28 5.34 -6.20
C TYR A 63 8.39 5.06 -7.71
N LEU A 64 7.32 4.57 -8.34
CA LEU A 64 7.31 4.27 -9.77
C LEU A 64 6.66 5.39 -10.60
N SER A 65 5.96 6.34 -9.97
CA SER A 65 5.14 7.36 -10.66
C SER A 65 4.09 6.74 -11.59
N ASP A 66 3.71 5.48 -11.36
CA ASP A 66 2.60 4.82 -12.04
C ASP A 66 1.30 5.22 -11.33
N PHE A 67 0.81 6.40 -11.69
CA PHE A 67 -0.36 6.99 -11.04
C PHE A 67 -1.65 6.24 -11.34
N GLU A 68 -1.77 5.67 -12.54
CA GLU A 68 -2.94 4.89 -12.95
C GLU A 68 -3.07 3.64 -12.09
N LYS A 69 -1.98 2.88 -11.95
CA LYS A 69 -1.96 1.67 -11.13
C LYS A 69 -2.09 1.97 -9.64
N ALA A 70 -1.52 3.08 -9.17
CA ALA A 70 -1.74 3.54 -7.80
C ALA A 70 -3.23 3.82 -7.52
N ILE A 71 -3.92 4.51 -8.42
CA ILE A 71 -5.37 4.77 -8.32
C ILE A 71 -6.15 3.46 -8.30
N GLU A 72 -5.81 2.49 -9.16
CA GLU A 72 -6.46 1.17 -9.19
C GLU A 72 -6.39 0.46 -7.82
N PHE A 73 -5.19 0.42 -7.21
CA PHE A 73 -5.04 -0.20 -5.90
C PHE A 73 -5.78 0.57 -4.79
N TYR A 74 -5.76 1.91 -4.81
CA TYR A 74 -6.54 2.67 -3.83
C TYR A 74 -8.04 2.52 -4.03
N ASP A 75 -8.53 2.38 -5.26
CA ASP A 75 -9.94 2.11 -5.54
C ASP A 75 -10.35 0.73 -4.97
N ARG A 76 -9.47 -0.27 -5.03
CA ARG A 76 -9.68 -1.56 -4.34
C ARG A 76 -9.73 -1.39 -2.82
N VAL A 77 -8.82 -0.63 -2.23
CA VAL A 77 -8.88 -0.32 -0.78
C VAL A 77 -10.21 0.33 -0.42
N LEU A 78 -10.65 1.34 -1.18
CA LEU A 78 -11.89 2.06 -0.93
C LEU A 78 -13.15 1.23 -1.17
N SER A 79 -13.09 0.18 -1.99
CA SER A 79 -14.20 -0.78 -2.13
C SER A 79 -14.38 -1.67 -0.89
N ILE A 80 -13.30 -1.96 -0.17
CA ILE A 80 -13.30 -2.79 1.05
C ILE A 80 -13.56 -1.91 2.27
N GLU A 81 -12.87 -0.77 2.34
CA GLU A 81 -12.95 0.22 3.40
C GLU A 81 -13.22 1.62 2.82
N PRO A 82 -14.51 1.94 2.57
CA PRO A 82 -14.90 3.25 2.04
C PRO A 82 -14.44 4.42 2.91
N ASP A 83 -14.23 4.19 4.20
CA ASP A 83 -13.82 5.18 5.20
C ASP A 83 -12.30 5.35 5.34
N ASN A 84 -11.49 4.63 4.55
CA ASN A 84 -10.04 4.73 4.57
C ASN A 84 -9.58 6.13 4.08
N ALA A 85 -9.32 7.02 5.03
CA ALA A 85 -8.99 8.42 4.75
C ALA A 85 -7.69 8.55 3.94
N TRP A 86 -6.68 7.73 4.26
CA TRP A 86 -5.40 7.73 3.56
C TRP A 86 -5.58 7.37 2.08
N ALA A 87 -6.25 6.26 1.80
CA ALA A 87 -6.51 5.81 0.44
C ALA A 87 -7.28 6.86 -0.37
N ARG A 88 -8.30 7.49 0.25
CA ARG A 88 -9.09 8.55 -0.38
C ARG A 88 -8.24 9.75 -0.78
N ASP A 89 -7.38 10.21 0.12
CA ASP A 89 -6.55 11.40 -0.08
C ASP A 89 -5.46 11.15 -1.13
N GLU A 90 -4.74 10.03 -1.04
CA GLU A 90 -3.70 9.66 -2.01
C GLU A 90 -4.30 9.37 -3.39
N ARG A 91 -5.44 8.66 -3.47
CA ARG A 91 -6.16 8.45 -4.74
C ARG A 91 -6.54 9.77 -5.39
N ARG A 92 -7.11 10.72 -4.63
CA ARG A 92 -7.45 12.05 -5.12
C ARG A 92 -6.22 12.81 -5.62
N ARG A 93 -5.08 12.66 -4.94
CA ARG A 93 -3.81 13.26 -5.33
C ARG A 93 -3.32 12.70 -6.67
N TYR A 94 -3.22 11.39 -6.81
CA TYR A 94 -2.76 10.75 -8.05
C TYR A 94 -3.73 10.96 -9.21
N SER A 95 -5.05 11.00 -8.98
CA SER A 95 -6.01 11.38 -10.01
C SER A 95 -5.72 12.77 -10.58
N ARG A 96 -5.21 13.72 -9.79
CA ARG A 96 -4.82 15.02 -10.34
C ARG A 96 -3.60 14.88 -11.26
N TYR A 97 -2.58 14.15 -10.83
CA TYR A 97 -1.35 13.97 -11.63
C TYR A 97 -1.58 13.22 -12.93
N SER A 98 -2.42 12.18 -12.93
CA SER A 98 -2.77 11.40 -14.13
C SER A 98 -3.56 12.21 -15.17
N ASN A 99 -4.22 13.32 -14.77
CA ASN A 99 -4.98 14.18 -15.67
C ASN A 99 -4.19 15.39 -16.20
N TYR A 100 -2.91 15.55 -15.85
CA TYR A 100 -2.03 16.53 -16.49
C TYR A 100 -1.35 15.86 -17.68
N ASP A 101 -1.90 16.10 -18.88
CA ASP A 101 -1.20 15.93 -20.17
C ASP A 101 -0.07 16.96 -20.33
#